data_AF-A0A0F9C095-F1
#
_entry.id   AF-A0A0F9C095-F1
#
_cell.length_a   1.000
_cell.length_b   1.000
_cell.length_c   1.000
_cell.angle_alpha   90.00
_cell.angle_beta   90.00
_cell.angle_gamma   90.00
#
_symmetry.space_group_name_H-M   'P 1'
#
loop_
_entity.id
_entity.type
_entity.pdbx_description
1 polymer ?
#
loop_
_entity_poly.entity_id
_entity_poly.type
_entity_poly.pdbx_seq_one_letter_code
_entity_poly.pdbx_strand_id
1 'polypeptide(L)' 'MVKQASLLSQLESIVGADGVRRGDELSAFAVDGLTPQAAVAPSSYEQVAEVLRYAHAEGLAVI' A
#
# COMPACT_ATOMS: atom_id res chain seq x y z
N MET A 1 1.24 14.12 8.74
CA MET A 1 -0.10 13.55 8.46
C MET A 1 -0.56 13.68 7.00
N VAL A 2 -0.28 14.78 6.28
CA VAL A 2 -0.73 14.95 4.86
C VAL A 2 -0.20 13.87 3.90
N LYS A 3 1.08 13.45 4.03
CA LYS A 3 1.69 12.41 3.17
C LYS A 3 1.09 11.01 3.31
N GLN A 4 0.62 10.65 4.50
CA GLN A 4 0.05 9.31 4.73
C GLN A 4 -1.38 9.22 4.20
N ALA A 5 -2.16 10.30 4.38
CA ALA A 5 -3.48 10.41 3.74
C ALA A 5 -3.35 10.35 2.21
N SER A 6 -2.36 11.04 1.63
CA SER A 6 -2.14 10.96 0.18
C SER A 6 -1.70 9.57 -0.28
N LEU A 7 -0.89 8.86 0.50
CA LEU A 7 -0.47 7.49 0.18
C LEU A 7 -1.68 6.55 0.09
N LEU A 8 -2.54 6.53 1.11
CA LEU A 8 -3.69 5.63 1.16
C LEU A 8 -4.68 5.95 0.04
N SER A 9 -5.00 7.22 -0.20
CA SER A 9 -5.91 7.60 -1.29
C SER A 9 -5.38 7.22 -2.67
N GLN A 10 -4.08 7.31 -2.91
CA GLN A 10 -3.48 6.88 -4.17
C GLN A 10 -3.56 5.36 -4.34
N LEU A 11 -3.21 4.59 -3.30
CA LEU A 11 -3.32 3.14 -3.33
C LEU A 11 -4.77 2.66 -3.52
N GLU A 12 -5.73 3.29 -2.85
CA GLU A 12 -7.17 3.02 -3.02
C GLU A 12 -7.64 3.26 -4.47
N SER A 13 -7.09 4.27 -5.15
CA SER A 13 -7.42 4.53 -6.56
C SER A 13 -6.94 3.43 -7.51
N ILE A 14 -5.93 2.64 -7.10
CA ILE A 14 -5.34 1.55 -7.90
C ILE A 14 -6.03 0.21 -7.59
N VAL A 15 -6.13 -0.16 -6.30
CA VAL A 15 -6.60 -1.48 -5.88
C VAL A 15 -8.05 -1.49 -5.35
N GLY A 16 -8.68 -0.33 -5.28
CA GLY A 16 -9.98 -0.15 -4.64
C GLY A 16 -9.89 -0.04 -3.11
N ALA A 17 -10.95 0.50 -2.49
CA ALA A 17 -10.98 0.72 -1.04
C ALA A 17 -10.82 -0.56 -0.20
N ASP A 18 -11.41 -1.66 -0.68
CA ASP A 18 -11.34 -3.00 -0.05
C ASP A 18 -9.97 -3.68 -0.25
N GLY A 19 -9.20 -3.19 -1.22
CA GLY A 19 -7.85 -3.63 -1.51
C GLY A 19 -6.80 -3.03 -0.57
N VAL A 20 -7.15 -2.08 0.32
CA VAL A 20 -6.20 -1.40 1.22
C VAL A 20 -6.49 -1.75 2.67
N ARG A 21 -5.47 -2.24 3.40
CA ARG A 21 -5.52 -2.50 4.85
C ARG A 21 -5.03 -1.28 5.61
N ARG A 22 -5.65 -0.99 6.77
CA ARG A 22 -5.41 0.24 7.55
C ARG A 22 -5.36 -0.07 9.04
N GLY A 23 -4.69 0.81 9.79
CA GLY A 23 -4.68 0.77 11.25
C GLY A 23 -4.11 -0.53 11.81
N ASP A 24 -4.80 -1.09 12.80
CA ASP A 24 -4.31 -2.24 13.58
C ASP A 24 -4.09 -3.50 12.74
N GLU A 25 -4.77 -3.62 11.60
CA GLU A 25 -4.61 -4.75 10.66
C GLU A 25 -3.20 -4.82 10.06
N LEU A 26 -2.46 -3.71 10.03
CA LEU A 26 -1.10 -3.66 9.48
C LEU A 26 -0.10 -4.48 10.31
N SER A 27 -0.39 -4.69 11.61
CA SER A 27 0.45 -5.50 12.50
C SER A 27 0.61 -6.95 12.02
N ALA A 28 -0.39 -7.48 11.30
CA ALA A 28 -0.32 -8.82 10.71
C ALA A 28 0.68 -8.93 9.55
N PHE A 29 1.13 -7.80 9.01
CA PHE A 29 2.07 -7.71 7.89
C PHE A 29 3.46 -7.22 8.33
N ALA A 30 3.74 -7.23 9.64
CA ALA A 30 5.04 -6.85 10.15
C ALA A 30 6.11 -7.86 9.71
N VAL A 31 7.23 -7.34 9.17
CA VAL A 31 8.40 -8.13 8.78
C VAL A 31 9.59 -7.61 9.59
N ASP A 32 10.32 -8.52 10.25
CA ASP A 32 11.46 -8.20 11.11
C ASP A 32 11.16 -7.10 12.16
N GLY A 33 9.92 -7.12 12.69
CA GLY A 33 9.45 -6.14 13.67
C GLY A 33 9.11 -4.76 13.11
N LEU A 34 9.18 -4.57 11.80
CA LEU A 34 8.79 -3.34 11.10
C LEU A 34 7.38 -3.48 10.54
N THR A 35 6.45 -2.65 11.04
CA THR A 35 5.09 -2.55 10.52
C THR A 35 5.05 -1.65 9.29
N PRO A 36 4.50 -2.10 8.16
CA PRO A 36 4.40 -1.28 6.96
C PRO A 36 3.42 -0.11 7.16
N GLN A 37 3.59 0.97 6.40
CA GLN A 37 2.69 2.12 6.43
C GLN A 37 1.33 1.85 5.77
N ALA A 38 1.29 0.90 4.84
CA ALA A 38 0.11 0.44 4.14
C ALA A 38 0.36 -1.00 3.64
N ALA A 39 -0.70 -1.79 3.54
CA ALA A 39 -0.67 -3.08 2.87
C ALA A 39 -1.81 -3.13 1.86
N VAL A 40 -1.54 -3.67 0.68
CA VAL A 40 -2.50 -3.72 -0.42
C VAL A 40 -2.69 -5.15 -0.93
N ALA A 41 -3.90 -5.46 -1.37
CA ALA A 41 -4.29 -6.74 -1.96
C ALA A 41 -4.84 -6.53 -3.37
N PRO A 42 -3.98 -6.40 -4.38
CA PRO A 42 -4.38 -6.31 -5.79
C PRO A 42 -5.14 -7.57 -6.23
N SER A 43 -6.13 -7.39 -7.11
CA SER A 43 -6.93 -8.49 -7.67
C SER A 43 -6.55 -8.85 -9.12
N SER A 44 -5.60 -8.12 -9.72
CA SER A 44 -5.11 -8.38 -11.08
C SER A 44 -3.63 -8.05 -11.24
N TYR A 45 -3.01 -8.59 -12.30
CA TYR A 45 -1.62 -8.30 -12.63
C TYR A 45 -1.39 -6.83 -13.00
N GLU A 46 -2.37 -6.19 -13.62
CA GLU A 46 -2.34 -4.78 -13.98
C GLU A 46 -2.29 -3.90 -12.73
N GLN A 47 -3.08 -4.24 -11.71
CA GLN A 47 -3.04 -3.53 -10.43
C GLN A 47 -1.68 -3.69 -9.73
N VAL A 48 -1.10 -4.90 -9.74
CA VAL A 48 0.26 -5.12 -9.21
C VAL A 48 1.26 -4.22 -9.93
N ALA A 49 1.23 -4.18 -11.27
CA ALA A 49 2.13 -3.36 -12.06
C ALA A 49 1.97 -1.86 -11.79
N GLU A 50 0.74 -1.38 -11.56
CA GLU A 50 0.46 0.01 -11.23
C GLU A 50 0.93 0.37 -9.81
N VAL A 51 0.69 -0.49 -8.81
CA VAL A 51 1.20 -0.30 -7.44
C VAL A 51 2.73 -0.21 -7.44
N LEU A 52 3.41 -1.10 -8.16
CA LEU A 52 4.88 -1.08 -8.22
C LEU A 52 5.41 0.16 -8.95
N ARG A 53 4.74 0.63 -10.02
CA ARG A 53 5.09 1.90 -10.68
C ARG A 53 4.94 3.08 -9.74
N TYR A 54 3.82 3.16 -9.03
CA TYR A 54 3.58 4.21 -8.06
C TYR A 54 4.62 4.19 -6.93
N ALA A 55 4.89 3.01 -6.35
CA ALA A 55 5.90 2.85 -5.31
C ALA A 55 7.29 3.31 -5.78
N HIS A 56 7.68 2.96 -7.00
CA HIS A 56 8.94 3.41 -7.58
C HIS A 56 8.99 4.93 -7.75
N ALA A 57 7.95 5.55 -8.29
CA ALA A 57 7.88 6.99 -8.51
C ALA A 57 7.99 7.81 -7.21
N GLU A 58 7.40 7.28 -6.13
CA GLU A 58 7.42 7.92 -4.80
C GLU A 58 8.61 7.50 -3.93
N GLY A 59 9.49 6.62 -4.43
CA GLY A 59 10.64 6.11 -3.67
C GLY A 59 10.25 5.27 -2.45
N LEU A 60 9.14 4.53 -2.54
CA LEU A 60 8.64 3.66 -1.47
C LEU A 60 9.32 2.29 -1.52
N ALA A 61 9.68 1.77 -0.35
CA ALA A 61 10.08 0.39 -0.19
C ALA A 61 8.84 -0.53 -0.27
N VAL A 62 8.98 -1.64 -0.99
CA VAL A 62 7.99 -2.71 -1.09
C VAL A 62 8.61 -3.98 -0.55
N ILE A 63 7.87 -4.70 0.29
CA ILE A 63 8.28 -5.94 0.96
C ILE A 63 7.22 -7.02 0.76
#